data_AF-A0A970WDQ9-F1
#
_entry.id   AF-A0A970WDQ9-F1
#
_cell.length_a   1.000
_cell.length_b   1.000
_cell.length_c   1.000
_cell.angle_alpha   90.00
_cell.angle_beta   90.00
_cell.angle_gamma   90.00
#
_symmetry.space_group_name_H-M   'P 1'
#
loop_
_entity.id
_entity.type
_entity.pdbx_description
1 polymer ?
#
loop_
_entity_poly.entity_id
_entity_poly.type
_entity_poly.pdbx_seq_one_letter_code
_entity_poly.pdbx_strand_id
1 'polypeptide(L)'
;MRQMLLGFLAIGCLVAVGCSKNHYQIRITPTDSGFDRTLTCWTVVSGDPPHSQALDAGELARIEESYGSKPEPGDEGKNSFRGKFGVETPQDVGGAGTLERIATPLGTVWSYTERFRGSDDLEAELAKRREAVDTLADLTLGWLRKQFGNEANFPRLERFVDRIVRHDLKNVAVHVWVQENSGTEESVQGGFVERLWLFGRERDYLTLHDVAAILRTLKTTDPTPILEILARLVARELEIDPASDTLAIFRDQDRLAASWNEHVRGSEYFLQYVRNKYGDLQPEPAEVPELVSNLVREMEKRRAERSGDDYDEKTPILANADRPSPAEAVGDLLSDAFIHFEMARDDLLEVTLDAEVEPISTNGTWNEAEKTVTWKEQLGGSVGLPIVCAATWAVPDEEEQKRRFGRTLLRGEKLAEYAMWCESLSEKEAEQWDKVLAGCNAGESWTETVKSFQFAEETPARELLADQVKRLLIEVEVQEK
;
A
#
# COMPACT_ATOMS: atom_id res chain seq x y z
N MET A 1 -14.93 13.64 22.22
CA MET A 1 -14.00 13.69 23.37
C MET A 1 -12.96 12.55 23.37
N ARG A 2 -13.28 11.36 22.84
CA ARG A 2 -12.35 10.23 22.65
C ARG A 2 -11.25 10.50 21.58
N GLN A 3 -11.56 11.30 20.56
CA GLN A 3 -10.74 11.51 19.35
C GLN A 3 -9.59 12.52 19.47
N MET A 4 -9.55 13.33 20.54
CA MET A 4 -8.50 14.33 20.67
C MET A 4 -7.27 13.83 21.43
N LEU A 5 -7.44 12.84 22.31
CA LEU A 5 -6.33 12.05 22.85
C LEU A 5 -5.84 10.95 21.90
N LEU A 6 -6.65 10.58 20.90
CA LEU A 6 -6.22 9.69 19.82
C LEU A 6 -5.05 10.31 19.02
N GLY A 7 -4.66 11.58 19.15
CA GLY A 7 -3.41 12.06 18.53
C GLY A 7 -2.13 11.41 19.03
N PHE A 8 -2.04 11.14 20.33
CA PHE A 8 -0.90 10.45 20.94
C PHE A 8 -1.26 9.02 21.41
N LEU A 9 -2.55 8.63 21.37
CA LEU A 9 -3.07 7.27 21.69
C LEU A 9 -3.82 6.56 20.53
N ALA A 10 -3.86 7.10 19.30
CA ALA A 10 -4.59 6.49 18.16
C ALA A 10 -4.19 5.05 17.88
N ILE A 11 -2.97 4.69 18.27
CA ILE A 11 -2.41 3.35 18.11
C ILE A 11 -3.18 2.29 18.95
N GLY A 12 -3.94 2.68 19.99
CA GLY A 12 -4.48 1.72 20.97
C GLY A 12 -5.97 1.42 20.97
N CYS A 13 -6.85 2.28 20.46
CA CYS A 13 -8.27 2.27 20.83
C CYS A 13 -9.30 2.16 19.69
N LEU A 14 -8.89 1.92 18.45
CA LEU A 14 -9.79 1.82 17.29
C LEU A 14 -10.19 0.35 16.97
N VAL A 15 -9.89 -0.62 17.84
CA VAL A 15 -10.15 -2.07 17.71
C VAL A 15 -11.65 -2.47 17.90
N ALA A 16 -12.61 -1.58 17.64
CA ALA A 16 -14.03 -1.85 17.93
C ALA A 16 -15.02 -1.44 16.83
N VAL A 17 -14.55 -1.01 15.66
CA VAL A 17 -15.40 -0.84 14.47
C VAL A 17 -15.35 -2.16 13.71
N GLY A 18 -16.51 -2.73 13.37
CA GLY A 18 -16.59 -4.01 12.66
C GLY A 18 -15.75 -3.97 11.38
N CYS A 19 -14.63 -4.68 11.38
CA CYS A 19 -13.71 -4.71 10.24
C CYS A 19 -14.36 -5.50 9.10
N SER A 20 -14.48 -4.87 7.93
CA SER A 20 -14.92 -5.54 6.71
C SER A 20 -13.73 -5.64 5.75
N LYS A 21 -13.27 -6.85 5.42
CA LYS A 21 -12.09 -7.04 4.57
C LYS A 21 -12.52 -7.43 3.17
N ASN A 22 -12.05 -6.74 2.14
CA ASN A 22 -12.25 -7.24 0.77
C ASN A 22 -11.28 -8.38 0.51
N HIS A 23 -11.70 -9.35 -0.29
CA HIS A 23 -10.91 -10.48 -0.70
C HIS A 23 -10.87 -10.49 -2.22
N TYR A 24 -9.68 -10.70 -2.77
CA TYR A 24 -9.41 -10.77 -4.20
C TYR A 24 -8.67 -12.07 -4.48
N GLN A 25 -9.29 -12.96 -5.24
CA GLN A 25 -8.69 -14.21 -5.72
C GLN A 25 -8.48 -14.13 -7.22
N ILE A 26 -7.22 -14.12 -7.63
CA ILE A 26 -6.81 -14.06 -9.02
C ILE A 26 -6.26 -15.41 -9.44
N ARG A 27 -6.74 -15.94 -10.57
CA ARG A 27 -6.12 -17.07 -11.26
C ARG A 27 -5.64 -16.64 -12.65
N ILE A 28 -4.41 -16.98 -12.97
CA ILE A 28 -3.74 -16.65 -14.24
C ILE A 28 -3.34 -17.96 -14.92
N THR A 29 -3.79 -18.12 -16.16
CA THR A 29 -3.46 -19.28 -17.00
C THR A 29 -2.80 -18.77 -18.29
N PRO A 30 -1.47 -18.95 -18.44
CA PRO A 30 -0.74 -18.58 -19.65
C PRO A 30 -1.31 -19.24 -20.93
N THR A 31 -1.20 -18.53 -22.05
CA THR A 31 -1.62 -18.99 -23.39
C THR A 31 -0.64 -18.48 -24.43
N ASP A 32 -0.56 -19.10 -25.61
CA ASP A 32 0.44 -18.72 -26.63
C ASP A 32 0.47 -17.23 -27.02
N SER A 33 -0.65 -16.51 -26.87
CA SER A 33 -0.80 -15.09 -27.23
C SER A 33 -0.97 -14.15 -26.03
N GLY A 34 -0.82 -14.62 -24.80
CA GLY A 34 -1.08 -13.84 -23.58
C GLY A 34 -1.56 -14.73 -22.44
N PHE A 35 -2.68 -14.40 -21.79
CA PHE A 35 -3.24 -15.24 -20.73
C PHE A 35 -4.74 -15.08 -20.54
N ASP A 36 -5.35 -16.14 -20.01
CA ASP A 36 -6.69 -16.09 -19.43
C ASP A 36 -6.57 -15.71 -17.94
N ARG A 37 -7.35 -14.73 -17.48
CA ARG A 37 -7.38 -14.28 -16.07
C ARG A 37 -8.80 -14.38 -15.52
N THR A 38 -8.93 -14.93 -14.33
CA THR A 38 -10.17 -14.91 -13.54
C THR A 38 -9.93 -14.17 -12.23
N LEU A 39 -10.71 -13.13 -11.95
CA LEU A 39 -10.74 -12.44 -10.66
C LEU A 39 -12.05 -12.77 -9.95
N THR A 40 -12.01 -13.29 -8.73
CA THR A 40 -13.17 -13.47 -7.86
C THR A 40 -13.01 -12.60 -6.62
N CYS A 41 -14.01 -11.77 -6.32
CA CYS A 41 -13.92 -10.81 -5.25
C CYS A 41 -15.19 -10.69 -4.40
N TRP A 42 -15.02 -10.38 -3.12
CA TRP A 42 -16.10 -10.20 -2.14
C TRP A 42 -15.60 -9.44 -0.90
N THR A 43 -16.52 -8.98 -0.05
CA THR A 43 -16.19 -8.43 1.27
C THR A 43 -16.58 -9.43 2.36
N VAL A 44 -15.67 -9.74 3.28
CA VAL A 44 -15.94 -10.49 4.51
C VAL A 44 -16.30 -9.48 5.60
N VAL A 45 -17.52 -9.54 6.11
CA VAL A 45 -18.00 -8.69 7.20
C VAL A 45 -17.83 -9.43 8.52
N SER A 46 -17.10 -8.82 9.46
CA SER A 46 -16.97 -9.35 10.81
C SER A 46 -18.34 -9.44 11.50
N GLY A 47 -18.70 -10.64 11.95
CA GLY A 47 -19.95 -10.96 12.64
C GLY A 47 -19.83 -12.34 13.29
N ASP A 48 -20.83 -12.76 14.06
CA ASP A 48 -20.91 -14.12 14.61
C ASP A 48 -22.19 -14.81 14.09
N PRO A 49 -22.11 -15.65 13.03
CA PRO A 49 -20.91 -15.99 12.27
C PRO A 49 -20.50 -14.89 11.26
N PRO A 50 -19.23 -14.86 10.82
CA PRO A 50 -18.81 -13.99 9.73
C PRO A 50 -19.54 -14.38 8.44
N HIS A 51 -19.85 -13.40 7.59
CA HIS A 51 -20.53 -13.64 6.32
C HIS A 51 -19.88 -12.82 5.20
N SER A 52 -20.04 -13.33 3.97
CA SER A 52 -19.57 -12.69 2.76
C SER A 52 -20.68 -11.84 2.13
N GLN A 53 -20.31 -10.72 1.52
CA GLN A 53 -21.18 -9.85 0.72
C GLN A 53 -20.44 -9.35 -0.52
N ALA A 54 -21.17 -8.75 -1.45
CA ALA A 54 -20.56 -8.10 -2.61
C ALA A 54 -19.68 -6.91 -2.20
N LEU A 55 -18.65 -6.64 -3.02
CA LEU A 55 -17.88 -5.40 -2.92
C LEU A 55 -18.79 -4.18 -3.12
N ASP A 56 -18.31 -3.00 -2.75
CA ASP A 56 -19.02 -1.77 -3.04
C ASP A 56 -19.17 -1.55 -4.56
N ALA A 57 -20.25 -0.86 -4.94
CA ALA A 57 -20.61 -0.69 -6.35
C ALA A 57 -19.56 0.12 -7.15
N GLY A 58 -18.81 1.01 -6.50
CA GLY A 58 -17.76 1.79 -7.15
C GLY A 58 -16.57 0.91 -7.52
N GLU A 59 -16.15 0.05 -6.60
CA GLU A 59 -15.08 -0.92 -6.82
C GLU A 59 -15.47 -1.96 -7.89
N LEU A 60 -16.71 -2.47 -7.86
CA LEU A 60 -17.20 -3.37 -8.92
C LEU A 60 -17.22 -2.70 -10.30
N ALA A 61 -17.65 -1.44 -10.38
CA ALA A 61 -17.68 -0.70 -11.65
C ALA A 61 -16.26 -0.48 -12.22
N ARG A 62 -15.28 -0.20 -11.36
CA ARG A 62 -13.87 -0.06 -11.74
C ARG A 62 -13.28 -1.36 -12.30
N ILE A 63 -13.63 -2.50 -11.69
CA ILE A 63 -13.20 -3.82 -12.18
C ILE A 63 -13.92 -4.17 -13.50
N GLU A 64 -15.22 -3.88 -13.62
CA GLU A 64 -16.00 -4.07 -14.85
C GLU A 64 -15.37 -3.32 -16.04
N GLU A 65 -14.91 -2.08 -15.83
CA GLU A 65 -14.20 -1.31 -16.86
C GLU A 65 -12.92 -2.02 -17.33
N SER A 66 -12.14 -2.58 -16.40
CA SER A 66 -10.88 -3.28 -16.71
C SER A 66 -11.10 -4.59 -17.49
N TYR A 67 -12.21 -5.27 -17.25
CA TYR A 67 -12.56 -6.55 -17.91
C TYR A 67 -13.47 -6.37 -19.14
N GLY A 68 -14.04 -5.18 -19.35
CA GLY A 68 -15.01 -4.91 -20.41
C GLY A 68 -16.29 -5.75 -20.32
N SER A 69 -16.58 -6.34 -19.15
CA SER A 69 -17.71 -7.24 -18.94
C SER A 69 -18.24 -7.17 -17.50
N LYS A 70 -19.55 -7.39 -17.36
CA LYS A 70 -20.22 -7.43 -16.06
C LYS A 70 -19.76 -8.64 -15.25
N PRO A 71 -19.73 -8.55 -13.90
CA PRO A 71 -19.42 -9.70 -13.08
C PRO A 71 -20.45 -10.82 -13.26
N GLU A 72 -19.96 -12.06 -13.27
CA GLU A 72 -20.76 -13.25 -13.05
C GLU A 72 -21.04 -13.36 -11.54
N PRO A 73 -22.31 -13.23 -11.09
CA PRO A 73 -22.63 -13.37 -9.68
C PRO A 73 -22.44 -14.83 -9.25
N GLY A 74 -21.65 -15.03 -8.19
CA GLY A 74 -21.44 -16.31 -7.52
C GLY A 74 -22.21 -16.41 -6.20
N ASP A 75 -21.97 -17.50 -5.47
CA ASP A 75 -22.56 -17.73 -4.16
C ASP A 75 -22.03 -16.74 -3.10
N GLU A 76 -22.84 -16.48 -2.08
CA GLU A 76 -22.45 -15.68 -0.89
C GLU A 76 -21.92 -14.26 -1.22
N GLY A 77 -22.42 -13.65 -2.30
CA GLY A 77 -22.02 -12.30 -2.69
C GLY A 77 -20.67 -12.21 -3.40
N LYS A 78 -20.06 -13.34 -3.77
CA LYS A 78 -18.88 -13.35 -4.63
C LYS A 78 -19.22 -12.89 -6.04
N ASN A 79 -18.34 -12.11 -6.64
CA ASN A 79 -18.45 -11.67 -8.02
C ASN A 79 -17.20 -12.12 -8.79
N SER A 80 -17.39 -12.73 -9.95
CA SER A 80 -16.28 -13.24 -10.77
C SER A 80 -16.22 -12.50 -12.11
N PHE A 81 -15.01 -12.12 -12.51
CA PHE A 81 -14.69 -11.53 -13.79
C PHE A 81 -13.73 -12.45 -14.53
N ARG A 82 -13.93 -12.60 -15.84
CA ARG A 82 -13.07 -13.42 -16.71
C ARG A 82 -12.69 -12.60 -17.94
N GLY A 83 -11.41 -12.60 -18.28
CA GLY A 83 -10.89 -11.84 -19.40
C GLY A 83 -9.69 -12.51 -20.04
N LYS A 84 -9.43 -12.15 -21.29
CA LYS A 84 -8.22 -12.52 -22.02
C LYS A 84 -7.37 -11.28 -22.18
N PHE A 85 -6.11 -11.39 -21.82
CA PHE A 85 -5.17 -10.28 -21.83
C PHE A 85 -3.94 -10.65 -22.65
N GLY A 86 -3.26 -9.62 -23.19
CA GLY A 86 -2.01 -9.79 -23.95
C GLY A 86 -0.84 -9.98 -22.99
N VAL A 87 0.15 -9.08 -23.10
CA VAL A 87 1.32 -9.08 -22.19
C VAL A 87 1.00 -8.33 -20.89
N GLU A 88 0.27 -7.22 -20.96
CA GLU A 88 -0.02 -6.37 -19.80
C GLU A 88 -1.17 -6.91 -18.94
N THR A 89 -1.04 -6.79 -17.62
CA THR A 89 -2.11 -7.12 -16.68
C THR A 89 -3.11 -5.96 -16.54
N PRO A 90 -4.41 -6.26 -16.31
CA PRO A 90 -5.40 -5.20 -16.09
C PRO A 90 -5.16 -4.47 -14.77
N GLN A 91 -5.60 -3.21 -14.67
CA GLN A 91 -5.53 -2.43 -13.42
C GLN A 91 -6.72 -2.75 -12.48
N ASP A 92 -7.05 -4.02 -12.32
CA ASP A 92 -8.27 -4.49 -11.64
C ASP A 92 -8.19 -4.41 -10.11
N VAL A 93 -7.08 -4.77 -9.47
CA VAL A 93 -6.85 -4.64 -8.01
C VAL A 93 -5.90 -3.46 -7.71
N GLY A 94 -5.61 -2.65 -8.72
CA GLY A 94 -4.65 -1.54 -8.68
C GLY A 94 -3.22 -2.03 -8.88
N GLY A 95 -2.39 -1.20 -9.51
CA GLY A 95 -1.01 -1.55 -9.87
C GLY A 95 -0.81 -1.73 -11.38
N ALA A 96 0.19 -2.52 -11.76
CA ALA A 96 0.54 -2.83 -13.14
C ALA A 96 1.40 -4.10 -13.18
N GLY A 97 1.41 -4.80 -14.30
CA GLY A 97 2.21 -6.00 -14.44
C GLY A 97 2.30 -6.49 -15.86
N THR A 98 3.12 -7.51 -16.04
CA THR A 98 3.30 -8.20 -17.31
C THR A 98 3.37 -9.72 -17.11
N LEU A 99 2.89 -10.45 -18.12
CA LEU A 99 3.23 -11.85 -18.36
C LEU A 99 3.93 -11.93 -19.73
N GLU A 100 5.26 -12.01 -19.69
CA GLU A 100 6.09 -12.09 -20.89
C GLU A 100 6.38 -13.53 -21.27
N ARG A 101 6.48 -13.76 -22.58
CA ARG A 101 6.78 -15.06 -23.19
C ARG A 101 7.91 -14.90 -24.19
N ILE A 102 9.02 -15.60 -23.96
CA ILE A 102 10.15 -15.67 -24.88
C ILE A 102 10.20 -17.09 -25.45
N ALA A 103 9.76 -17.24 -26.70
CA ALA A 103 9.78 -18.53 -27.39
C ALA A 103 11.04 -18.65 -28.24
N THR A 104 11.72 -19.78 -28.13
CA THR A 104 12.92 -20.11 -28.91
C THR A 104 12.74 -21.48 -29.58
N PRO A 105 13.59 -21.83 -30.55
CA PRO A 105 13.59 -23.18 -31.13
C PRO A 105 13.88 -24.30 -30.12
N LEU A 106 14.39 -24.00 -28.92
CA LEU A 106 14.77 -25.02 -27.92
C LEU A 106 13.82 -25.06 -26.71
N GLY A 107 12.82 -24.18 -26.66
CA GLY A 107 11.86 -24.10 -25.56
C GLY A 107 11.33 -22.69 -25.35
N THR A 108 10.49 -22.55 -24.33
CA THR A 108 9.82 -21.29 -24.00
C THR A 108 10.16 -20.88 -22.57
N VAL A 109 10.37 -19.59 -22.36
CA VAL A 109 10.57 -18.98 -21.05
C VAL A 109 9.45 -18.00 -20.80
N TRP A 110 8.95 -18.02 -19.58
CA TRP A 110 7.88 -17.15 -19.13
C TRP A 110 8.34 -16.34 -17.94
N SER A 111 7.92 -15.08 -17.88
CA SER A 111 8.17 -14.19 -16.76
C SER A 111 6.88 -13.47 -16.40
N TYR A 112 6.35 -13.76 -15.22
CA TYR A 112 5.23 -13.05 -14.63
C TYR A 112 5.77 -12.08 -13.59
N THR A 113 5.35 -10.82 -13.65
CA THR A 113 5.61 -9.81 -12.62
C THR A 113 4.42 -8.87 -12.55
N GLU A 114 3.73 -8.83 -11.42
CA GLU A 114 2.61 -7.93 -11.19
C GLU A 114 2.74 -7.28 -9.82
N ARG A 115 2.58 -5.96 -9.79
CA ARG A 115 2.45 -5.20 -8.55
C ARG A 115 0.97 -4.93 -8.27
N PHE A 116 0.60 -4.99 -7.00
CA PHE A 116 -0.75 -4.78 -6.50
C PHE A 116 -0.79 -3.66 -5.46
N ARG A 117 -1.66 -2.67 -5.71
CA ARG A 117 -1.84 -1.45 -4.88
C ARG A 117 -0.51 -0.78 -4.51
N GLY A 118 -0.53 0.09 -3.51
CA GLY A 118 0.65 0.81 -3.03
C GLY A 118 1.19 1.86 -4.00
N SER A 119 2.28 2.49 -3.57
CA SER A 119 3.01 3.52 -4.32
C SER A 119 4.51 3.19 -4.32
N ASP A 120 5.12 3.21 -5.51
CA ASP A 120 6.58 3.13 -5.66
C ASP A 120 7.26 4.49 -5.38
N ASP A 121 6.47 5.57 -5.25
CA ASP A 121 6.98 6.91 -4.94
C ASP A 121 7.16 7.10 -3.43
N LEU A 122 8.20 6.44 -2.90
CA LEU A 122 8.53 6.51 -1.48
C LEU A 122 8.86 7.93 -1.02
N GLU A 123 9.37 8.78 -1.92
CA GLU A 123 9.66 10.17 -1.60
C GLU A 123 8.38 10.97 -1.41
N ALA A 124 7.40 10.84 -2.31
CA ALA A 124 6.10 11.48 -2.16
C ALA A 124 5.37 11.00 -0.89
N GLU A 125 5.40 9.71 -0.57
CA GLU A 125 4.76 9.21 0.65
C GLU A 125 5.42 9.74 1.93
N LEU A 126 6.76 9.79 1.97
CA LEU A 126 7.49 10.40 3.08
C LEU A 126 7.25 11.91 3.14
N ALA A 127 7.13 12.59 2.01
CA ALA A 127 6.83 14.02 1.95
C ALA A 127 5.42 14.31 2.51
N LYS A 128 4.41 13.54 2.08
CA LYS A 128 3.04 13.62 2.59
C LYS A 128 2.98 13.43 4.11
N ARG A 129 3.66 12.42 4.64
CA ARG A 129 3.77 12.18 6.09
C ARG A 129 4.41 13.36 6.82
N ARG A 130 5.49 13.92 6.28
CA ARG A 130 6.18 15.08 6.87
C ARG A 130 5.31 16.33 6.85
N GLU A 131 4.57 16.56 5.78
CA GLU A 131 3.61 17.66 5.66
C GLU A 131 2.45 17.52 6.66
N ALA A 132 1.95 16.29 6.85
CA ALA A 132 0.94 16.00 7.86
C ALA A 132 1.47 16.29 9.28
N VAL A 133 2.70 15.89 9.60
CA VAL A 133 3.38 16.24 10.85
C VAL A 133 3.55 17.76 11.00
N ASP A 134 3.94 18.46 9.93
CA ASP A 134 4.09 19.91 9.95
C ASP A 134 2.77 20.61 10.27
N THR A 135 1.69 20.17 9.62
CA THR A 135 0.34 20.69 9.84
C THR A 135 -0.12 20.43 11.28
N LEU A 136 0.14 19.24 11.83
CA LEU A 136 -0.17 18.92 13.23
C LEU A 136 0.60 19.82 14.20
N ALA A 137 1.88 20.04 13.95
CA ALA A 137 2.71 20.93 14.75
C ALA A 137 2.21 22.39 14.70
N ASP A 138 1.78 22.86 13.52
CA ASP A 138 1.23 24.21 13.34
C ASP A 138 -0.09 24.40 14.07
N LEU A 139 -1.02 23.43 13.98
CA LEU A 139 -2.28 23.44 14.73
C LEU A 139 -2.02 23.43 16.24
N THR A 140 -1.09 22.58 16.69
CA THR A 140 -0.70 22.48 18.10
C THR A 140 -0.14 23.80 18.60
N LEU A 141 0.80 24.39 17.85
CA LEU A 141 1.42 25.67 18.22
C LEU A 141 0.41 26.82 18.20
N GLY A 142 -0.46 26.86 17.20
CA GLY A 142 -1.54 27.84 17.10
C GLY A 142 -2.49 27.78 18.29
N TRP A 143 -2.85 26.57 18.75
CA TRP A 143 -3.66 26.38 19.95
C TRP A 143 -2.90 26.81 21.21
N LEU A 144 -1.66 26.36 21.38
CA LEU A 144 -0.82 26.73 22.53
C LEU A 144 -0.63 28.25 22.62
N ARG A 145 -0.48 28.96 21.50
CA ARG A 145 -0.38 30.43 21.47
C ARG A 145 -1.67 31.09 21.97
N LYS A 146 -2.84 30.54 21.65
CA LYS A 146 -4.12 31.04 22.20
C LYS A 146 -4.25 30.80 23.70
N GLN A 147 -3.76 29.67 24.21
CA GLN A 147 -3.87 29.31 25.63
C GLN A 147 -2.82 30.00 26.51
N PHE A 148 -1.58 30.09 26.05
CA PHE A 148 -0.42 30.45 26.87
C PHE A 148 0.39 31.63 26.31
N GLY A 149 -0.06 32.29 25.24
CA GLY A 149 0.69 33.36 24.57
C GLY A 149 1.00 34.58 25.45
N ASN A 150 0.28 34.76 26.56
CA ASN A 150 0.52 35.83 27.53
C ASN A 150 1.56 35.46 28.61
N GLU A 151 1.98 34.20 28.68
CA GLU A 151 3.00 33.75 29.64
C GLU A 151 4.39 34.25 29.23
N ALA A 152 5.16 34.77 30.20
CA ALA A 152 6.45 35.43 29.93
C ALA A 152 7.44 34.53 29.17
N ASN A 153 7.39 33.22 29.43
CA ASN A 153 8.27 32.21 28.83
C ASN A 153 7.64 31.47 27.64
N PHE A 154 6.48 31.90 27.12
CA PHE A 154 5.87 31.28 25.94
C PHE A 154 6.83 31.14 24.73
N PRO A 155 7.71 32.10 24.41
CA PRO A 155 8.66 31.95 23.30
C PRO A 155 9.59 30.72 23.42
N ARG A 156 9.82 30.22 24.64
CA ARG A 156 10.59 28.99 24.86
C ARG A 156 9.76 27.75 24.50
N LEU A 157 8.52 27.66 25.00
CA LEU A 157 7.57 26.60 24.63
C LEU A 157 7.33 26.56 23.12
N GLU A 158 7.16 27.72 22.50
CA GLU A 158 7.00 27.86 21.05
C GLU A 158 8.19 27.27 20.28
N ARG A 159 9.42 27.66 20.62
CA ARG A 159 10.62 27.09 19.98
C ARG A 159 10.77 25.60 20.22
N PHE A 160 10.41 25.12 21.41
CA PHE A 160 10.46 23.70 21.75
C PHE A 160 9.53 22.88 20.85
N VAL A 161 8.27 23.31 20.72
CA VAL A 161 7.29 22.63 19.86
C VAL A 161 7.67 22.74 18.38
N ASP A 162 8.00 23.96 17.92
CA ASP A 162 8.26 24.23 16.51
C ASP A 162 9.51 23.53 15.98
N ARG A 163 10.58 23.44 16.79
CA ARG A 163 11.86 22.87 16.35
C ARG A 163 12.04 21.43 16.79
N ILE A 164 11.91 21.18 18.09
CA ILE A 164 12.33 19.90 18.68
C ILE A 164 11.20 18.88 18.49
N VAL A 165 9.99 19.18 18.97
CA VAL A 165 8.85 18.25 18.87
C VAL A 165 8.51 17.98 17.40
N ARG A 166 8.40 19.02 16.56
CA ARG A 166 8.14 18.84 15.11
C ARG A 166 9.15 17.91 14.43
N HIS A 167 10.45 18.15 14.64
CA HIS A 167 11.50 17.30 14.06
C HIS A 167 11.40 15.86 14.57
N ASP A 168 11.14 15.68 15.86
CA ASP A 168 11.04 14.38 16.48
C ASP A 168 9.82 13.60 16.02
N LEU A 169 8.68 14.27 15.85
CA LEU A 169 7.49 13.69 15.24
C LEU A 169 7.76 13.22 13.81
N LYS A 170 8.54 13.97 13.01
CA LYS A 170 8.94 13.50 11.66
C LYS A 170 9.78 12.23 11.73
N ASN A 171 10.70 12.12 12.69
CA ASN A 171 11.49 10.89 12.87
C ASN A 171 10.63 9.72 13.33
N VAL A 172 9.69 9.96 14.24
CA VAL A 172 8.72 8.94 14.67
C VAL A 172 7.88 8.47 13.49
N ALA A 173 7.37 9.38 12.65
CA ALA A 173 6.62 9.04 11.43
C ALA A 173 7.42 8.15 10.48
N VAL A 174 8.71 8.44 10.27
CA VAL A 174 9.61 7.61 9.46
C VAL A 174 9.82 6.23 10.10
N HIS A 175 10.02 6.17 11.42
CA HIS A 175 10.18 4.89 12.12
C HIS A 175 8.91 4.03 12.03
N VAL A 176 7.72 4.63 12.11
CA VAL A 176 6.47 3.89 11.93
C VAL A 176 6.38 3.36 10.50
N TRP A 177 6.65 4.21 9.50
CA TRP A 177 6.61 3.83 8.10
C TRP A 177 7.58 2.68 7.76
N VAL A 178 8.84 2.75 8.24
CA VAL A 178 9.82 1.65 8.05
C VAL A 178 9.30 0.36 8.67
N GLN A 179 8.66 0.46 9.83
CA GLN A 179 8.11 -0.71 10.52
C GLN A 179 6.96 -1.34 9.73
N GLU A 180 6.01 -0.53 9.26
CA GLU A 180 4.87 -0.94 8.42
C GLU A 180 5.33 -1.66 7.14
N ASN A 181 6.48 -1.26 6.58
CA ASN A 181 6.98 -1.80 5.32
C ASN A 181 8.04 -2.91 5.47
N SER A 182 8.34 -3.35 6.70
CA SER A 182 9.41 -4.34 6.96
C SER A 182 8.99 -5.81 6.81
N GLY A 183 7.70 -6.10 6.54
CA GLY A 183 7.21 -7.43 6.15
C GLY A 183 7.36 -8.55 7.20
N THR A 184 7.71 -8.27 8.46
CA THR A 184 7.95 -9.31 9.49
C THR A 184 6.96 -9.23 10.66
N GLU A 185 5.83 -9.93 10.58
CA GLU A 185 4.78 -9.92 11.62
C GLU A 185 5.32 -10.23 13.03
N GLU A 186 6.27 -11.17 13.19
CA GLU A 186 6.73 -11.64 14.51
C GLU A 186 7.75 -10.73 15.22
N SER A 187 8.42 -9.82 14.50
CA SER A 187 9.47 -8.96 15.10
C SER A 187 8.97 -7.54 15.43
N VAL A 188 7.76 -7.21 14.98
CA VAL A 188 7.35 -5.82 14.80
C VAL A 188 6.80 -5.17 16.07
N GLN A 189 6.11 -5.91 16.94
CA GLN A 189 5.43 -5.30 18.10
C GLN A 189 6.38 -5.01 19.27
N GLY A 190 7.41 -5.84 19.49
CA GLY A 190 8.34 -5.73 20.63
C GLY A 190 9.67 -5.03 20.33
N GLY A 191 9.84 -4.42 19.14
CA GLY A 191 10.99 -3.56 18.85
C GLY A 191 10.63 -2.09 18.74
N PHE A 192 9.42 -1.81 18.25
CA PHE A 192 8.96 -0.45 18.00
C PHE A 192 8.65 0.31 19.29
N VAL A 193 7.94 -0.31 20.24
CA VAL A 193 7.58 0.31 21.52
C VAL A 193 8.83 0.67 22.32
N GLU A 194 9.84 -0.20 22.28
CA GLU A 194 11.14 -0.06 22.94
C GLU A 194 11.95 1.08 22.31
N ARG A 195 11.90 1.21 20.97
CA ARG A 195 12.53 2.35 20.25
C ARG A 195 11.84 3.66 20.58
N LEU A 196 10.50 3.72 20.56
CA LEU A 196 9.75 4.92 20.94
C LEU A 196 10.00 5.28 22.41
N TRP A 197 10.07 4.28 23.28
CA TRP A 197 10.40 4.47 24.68
C TRP A 197 11.80 5.06 24.86
N LEU A 198 12.81 4.43 24.24
CA LEU A 198 14.19 4.89 24.31
C LEU A 198 14.29 6.32 23.77
N PHE A 199 13.66 6.59 22.63
CA PHE A 199 13.61 7.91 22.01
C PHE A 199 12.96 8.95 22.95
N GLY A 200 11.78 8.65 23.50
CA GLY A 200 11.09 9.55 24.43
C GLY A 200 11.87 9.77 25.74
N ARG A 201 12.64 8.78 26.19
CA ARG A 201 13.51 8.91 27.36
C ARG A 201 14.75 9.76 27.08
N GLU A 202 15.42 9.55 25.95
CA GLU A 202 16.62 10.31 25.57
C GLU A 202 16.36 11.80 25.37
N ARG A 203 15.12 12.16 25.04
CA ARG A 203 14.67 13.56 24.89
C ARG A 203 13.99 14.13 26.14
N ASP A 204 14.04 13.39 27.25
CA ASP A 204 13.38 13.74 28.51
C ASP A 204 11.87 14.06 28.33
N TYR A 205 11.20 13.41 27.37
CA TYR A 205 9.74 13.50 27.22
C TYR A 205 9.05 12.59 28.23
N LEU A 206 9.60 11.39 28.42
CA LEU A 206 9.00 10.33 29.21
C LEU A 206 9.96 9.82 30.28
N THR A 207 9.42 9.59 31.47
CA THR A 207 10.03 8.80 32.54
C THR A 207 9.53 7.35 32.45
N LEU A 208 10.18 6.44 33.17
CA LEU A 208 9.72 5.05 33.26
C LEU A 208 8.29 4.93 33.83
N HIS A 209 7.92 5.82 34.76
CA HIS A 209 6.58 5.87 35.34
C HIS A 209 5.53 6.24 34.28
N ASP A 210 5.84 7.21 33.42
CA ASP A 210 4.93 7.67 32.37
C ASP A 210 4.61 6.55 31.38
N VAL A 211 5.60 5.74 31.03
CA VAL A 211 5.43 4.60 30.11
C VAL A 211 4.48 3.57 30.72
N ALA A 212 4.67 3.23 31.99
CA ALA A 212 3.76 2.33 32.70
C ALA A 212 2.34 2.91 32.81
N ALA A 213 2.20 4.24 32.88
CA ALA A 213 0.91 4.92 32.89
C ALA A 213 0.25 4.91 31.50
N ILE A 214 1.01 5.15 30.43
CA ILE A 214 0.55 5.05 29.03
C ILE A 214 0.09 3.62 28.72
N LEU A 215 0.88 2.60 29.08
CA LEU A 215 0.52 1.19 28.88
C LEU A 215 -0.76 0.77 29.62
N ARG A 216 -1.04 1.38 30.78
CA ARG A 216 -2.31 1.19 31.51
C ARG A 216 -3.45 1.95 30.84
N THR A 217 -3.21 3.18 30.41
CA THR A 217 -4.17 4.02 29.71
C THR A 217 -4.70 3.35 28.44
N LEU A 218 -3.80 2.68 27.69
CA LEU A 218 -4.16 1.87 26.52
C LEU A 218 -5.21 0.78 26.84
N LYS A 219 -5.35 0.37 28.10
CA LYS A 219 -6.34 -0.63 28.56
C LYS A 219 -7.61 -0.01 29.17
N THR A 220 -7.54 1.20 29.73
CA THR A 220 -8.61 1.76 30.57
C THR A 220 -9.36 2.93 29.94
N THR A 221 -8.97 3.39 28.75
CA THR A 221 -9.54 4.57 28.04
C THR A 221 -9.48 5.90 28.82
N ASP A 222 -8.83 5.92 29.98
CA ASP A 222 -8.68 7.10 30.84
C ASP A 222 -7.52 7.97 30.37
N PRO A 223 -7.77 9.18 29.86
CA PRO A 223 -6.73 10.03 29.29
C PRO A 223 -5.86 10.76 30.31
N THR A 224 -6.25 10.75 31.59
CA THR A 224 -5.66 11.59 32.64
C THR A 224 -4.13 11.46 32.70
N PRO A 225 -3.53 10.26 32.66
CA PRO A 225 -2.08 10.14 32.77
C PRO A 225 -1.32 10.82 31.61
N ILE A 226 -1.90 10.87 30.42
CA ILE A 226 -1.28 11.55 29.27
C ILE A 226 -1.40 13.05 29.41
N LEU A 227 -2.56 13.55 29.84
CA LEU A 227 -2.75 14.97 30.08
C LEU A 227 -1.79 15.48 31.18
N GLU A 228 -1.51 14.67 32.20
CA GLU A 228 -0.50 14.97 33.22
C GLU A 228 0.92 15.05 32.64
N ILE A 229 1.29 14.13 31.74
CA ILE A 229 2.59 14.17 31.04
C ILE A 229 2.70 15.45 30.20
N LEU A 230 1.67 15.78 29.42
CA LEU A 230 1.63 17.00 28.60
C LEU A 230 1.70 18.26 29.46
N ALA A 231 0.92 18.33 30.54
CA ALA A 231 0.95 19.46 31.48
C ALA A 231 2.35 19.66 32.07
N ARG A 232 3.03 18.57 32.46
CA ARG A 232 4.39 18.63 33.00
C ARG A 232 5.40 19.12 31.96
N LEU A 233 5.29 18.70 30.70
CA LEU A 233 6.16 19.17 29.62
C LEU A 233 5.95 20.66 29.35
N VAL A 234 4.69 21.11 29.28
CA VAL A 234 4.34 22.53 29.12
C VAL A 234 4.82 23.35 30.31
N ALA A 235 4.60 22.88 31.53
CA ALA A 235 5.08 23.52 32.77
C ALA A 235 6.60 23.74 32.75
N ARG A 236 7.35 22.71 32.33
CA ARG A 236 8.80 22.74 32.23
C ARG A 236 9.28 23.83 31.27
N GLU A 237 8.67 23.92 30.09
CA GLU A 237 9.10 24.91 29.09
C GLU A 237 8.62 26.33 29.39
N LEU A 238 7.53 26.49 30.14
CA LEU A 238 7.08 27.78 30.66
C LEU A 238 7.80 28.18 31.97
N GLU A 239 8.54 27.27 32.60
CA GLU A 239 9.17 27.44 33.92
C GLU A 239 8.17 27.83 35.02
N ILE A 240 6.98 27.22 35.00
CA ILE A 240 5.94 27.41 36.01
C ILE A 240 5.72 26.13 36.82
N ASP A 241 5.07 26.26 37.96
CA ASP A 241 4.65 25.10 38.76
C ASP A 241 3.65 24.23 37.95
N PRO A 242 3.87 22.91 37.80
CA PRO A 242 2.87 21.99 37.24
C PRO A 242 1.51 22.05 37.95
N ALA A 243 1.48 22.50 39.20
CA ALA A 243 0.26 22.72 39.98
C ALA A 243 -0.48 24.03 39.62
N SER A 244 0.14 24.94 38.87
CA SER A 244 -0.40 26.27 38.53
C SER A 244 -1.80 26.22 37.88
N ASP A 245 -2.64 27.20 38.22
CA ASP A 245 -3.96 27.39 37.61
C ASP A 245 -3.89 27.69 36.10
N THR A 246 -2.75 28.22 35.60
CA THR A 246 -2.49 28.37 34.16
C THR A 246 -2.67 27.03 33.43
N LEU A 247 -2.31 25.91 34.07
CA LEU A 247 -2.37 24.57 33.49
C LEU A 247 -3.68 23.82 33.80
N ALA A 248 -4.66 24.49 34.41
CA ALA A 248 -5.94 23.87 34.77
C ALA A 248 -6.67 23.27 33.56
N ILE A 249 -6.43 23.78 32.34
CA ILE A 249 -6.99 23.23 31.11
C ILE A 249 -6.62 21.76 30.90
N PHE A 250 -5.44 21.31 31.34
CA PHE A 250 -5.04 19.89 31.20
C PHE A 250 -5.72 18.97 32.22
N ARG A 251 -6.34 19.51 33.28
CA ARG A 251 -7.08 18.72 34.27
C ARG A 251 -8.58 18.62 33.96
N ASP A 252 -9.04 19.45 33.03
CA ASP A 252 -10.43 19.51 32.57
C ASP A 252 -10.48 19.06 31.10
N GLN A 253 -10.70 17.74 30.92
CA GLN A 253 -10.73 17.11 29.62
C GLN A 253 -11.76 17.74 28.67
N ASP A 254 -12.94 18.06 29.19
CA ASP A 254 -14.05 18.60 28.41
C ASP A 254 -13.68 19.99 27.88
N ARG A 255 -13.12 20.83 28.76
CA ARG A 255 -12.66 22.17 28.41
C ARG A 255 -11.51 22.13 27.41
N LEU A 256 -10.54 21.24 27.58
CA LEU A 256 -9.44 21.05 26.65
C LEU A 256 -9.96 20.65 25.26
N ALA A 257 -10.85 19.66 25.22
CA ALA A 257 -11.44 19.17 23.97
C ALA A 257 -12.26 20.24 23.25
N ALA A 258 -13.07 21.00 23.98
CA ALA A 258 -13.84 22.11 23.43
C ALA A 258 -12.91 23.19 22.84
N SER A 259 -11.90 23.62 23.60
CA SER A 259 -10.93 24.65 23.20
C SER A 259 -10.16 24.28 21.94
N TRP A 260 -9.71 23.03 21.84
CA TRP A 260 -9.04 22.55 20.64
C TRP A 260 -9.96 22.41 19.44
N ASN A 261 -11.14 21.82 19.60
CA ASN A 261 -12.08 21.66 18.49
C ASN A 261 -12.48 23.03 17.93
N GLU A 262 -12.66 24.03 18.79
CA GLU A 262 -12.86 25.41 18.37
C GLU A 262 -11.65 25.96 17.60
N HIS A 263 -10.42 25.72 18.09
CA HIS A 263 -9.20 26.13 17.40
C HIS A 263 -9.08 25.50 16.00
N VAL A 264 -9.19 24.18 15.89
CA VAL A 264 -9.09 23.45 14.63
C VAL A 264 -10.19 23.87 13.67
N ARG A 265 -11.44 24.03 14.14
CA ARG A 265 -12.56 24.47 13.30
C ARG A 265 -12.28 25.81 12.62
N GLY A 266 -11.57 26.71 13.29
CA GLY A 266 -11.18 28.02 12.74
C GLY A 266 -9.87 28.02 11.96
N SER A 267 -9.22 26.87 11.74
CA SER A 267 -7.96 26.77 11.01
C SER A 267 -8.16 26.68 9.50
N GLU A 268 -7.19 27.17 8.73
CA GLU A 268 -7.17 27.01 7.27
C GLU A 268 -7.16 25.54 6.86
N TYR A 269 -6.43 24.70 7.60
CA TYR A 269 -6.41 23.25 7.41
C TYR A 269 -7.80 22.64 7.42
N PHE A 270 -8.61 22.90 8.45
CA PHE A 270 -9.96 22.32 8.55
C PHE A 270 -10.87 22.81 7.42
N LEU A 271 -10.76 24.08 7.03
CA LEU A 271 -11.51 24.64 5.90
C LEU A 271 -11.08 23.99 4.57
N GLN A 272 -9.82 23.64 4.40
CA GLN A 272 -9.32 22.92 3.22
C GLN A 272 -9.76 21.45 3.24
N TYR A 273 -9.70 20.79 4.40
CA TYR A 273 -10.17 19.42 4.60
C TYR A 273 -11.64 19.26 4.20
N VAL A 274 -12.51 20.17 4.66
CA VAL A 274 -13.93 20.18 4.28
C VAL A 274 -14.10 20.39 2.76
N ARG A 275 -13.35 21.32 2.17
CA ARG A 275 -13.39 21.56 0.71
C ARG A 275 -12.97 20.32 -0.10
N ASN A 276 -11.89 19.66 0.30
CA ASN A 276 -11.40 18.46 -0.39
C ASN A 276 -12.40 17.30 -0.28
N LYS A 277 -13.00 17.09 0.89
CA LYS A 277 -13.87 15.94 1.15
C LYS A 277 -15.26 16.07 0.50
N TYR A 278 -15.76 17.29 0.32
CA TYR A 278 -17.12 17.55 -0.18
C TYR A 278 -17.17 18.31 -1.52
N GLY A 279 -16.02 18.58 -2.16
CA GLY A 279 -15.91 19.27 -3.45
C GLY A 279 -16.28 20.76 -3.42
N ASP A 280 -16.47 21.35 -4.60
CA ASP A 280 -16.83 22.77 -4.85
C ASP A 280 -18.22 23.20 -4.34
N LEU A 281 -18.72 22.60 -3.26
CA LEU A 281 -19.75 23.21 -2.44
C LEU A 281 -19.13 24.39 -1.69
N GLN A 282 -18.84 25.49 -2.41
CA GLN A 282 -18.25 26.70 -1.83
C GLN A 282 -19.16 27.23 -0.71
N PRO A 283 -18.71 27.26 0.57
CA PRO A 283 -19.26 28.24 1.50
C PRO A 283 -18.56 29.56 1.18
N GLU A 284 -19.31 30.55 0.68
CA GLU A 284 -18.76 31.90 0.49
C GLU A 284 -18.21 32.47 1.81
N PRO A 285 -17.02 33.09 1.81
CA PRO A 285 -16.38 33.56 3.02
C PRO A 285 -16.86 34.96 3.41
N ALA A 286 -18.01 35.06 4.09
CA ALA A 286 -18.31 36.09 5.09
C ALA A 286 -19.68 35.82 5.78
N GLU A 287 -19.70 35.90 7.11
CA GLU A 287 -20.87 35.83 8.02
C GLU A 287 -21.45 34.41 8.30
N VAL A 288 -20.74 33.71 9.20
CA VAL A 288 -20.73 32.24 9.36
C VAL A 288 -21.90 31.56 10.12
N PRO A 289 -22.88 32.22 10.77
CA PRO A 289 -24.05 31.46 11.27
C PRO A 289 -25.26 31.38 10.31
N GLU A 290 -25.60 32.49 9.64
CA GLU A 290 -26.90 32.63 8.97
C GLU A 290 -26.87 32.16 7.50
N LEU A 291 -25.75 32.38 6.81
CA LEU A 291 -25.56 31.96 5.41
C LEU A 291 -25.41 30.43 5.28
N VAL A 292 -24.74 29.82 6.26
CA VAL A 292 -24.59 28.37 6.37
C VAL A 292 -25.95 27.69 6.58
N SER A 293 -26.86 28.34 7.30
CA SER A 293 -28.24 27.86 7.48
C SER A 293 -29.05 28.01 6.18
N ASN A 294 -28.85 29.11 5.44
CA ASN A 294 -29.55 29.35 4.17
C ASN A 294 -29.07 28.42 3.03
N LEU A 295 -27.77 28.12 2.96
CA LEU A 295 -27.20 27.22 1.95
C LEU A 295 -27.67 25.77 2.16
N VAL A 296 -27.71 25.31 3.43
CA VAL A 296 -28.25 23.98 3.77
C VAL A 296 -29.73 23.88 3.40
N ARG A 297 -30.52 24.91 3.70
CA ARG A 297 -31.95 24.98 3.36
C ARG A 297 -32.18 24.88 1.85
N GLU A 298 -31.34 25.54 1.04
CA GLU A 298 -31.44 25.49 -0.42
C GLU A 298 -30.99 24.15 -1.01
N MET A 299 -29.97 23.50 -0.41
CA MET A 299 -29.54 22.15 -0.82
C MET A 299 -30.60 21.09 -0.55
N GLU A 300 -31.23 21.14 0.62
CA GLU A 300 -32.30 20.20 0.98
C GLU A 300 -33.54 20.39 0.11
N LYS A 301 -33.92 21.64 -0.17
CA LYS A 301 -35.01 21.94 -1.10
C LYS A 301 -34.77 21.31 -2.48
N ARG A 302 -33.57 21.47 -3.05
CA ARG A 302 -33.21 20.89 -4.35
C ARG A 302 -33.12 19.36 -4.35
N ARG A 303 -32.83 18.75 -3.20
CA ARG A 303 -32.83 17.28 -3.04
C ARG A 303 -34.26 16.75 -2.96
N ALA A 304 -35.11 17.37 -2.15
CA ALA A 304 -36.54 17.03 -2.03
C ALA A 304 -37.27 17.19 -3.37
N GLU A 305 -36.97 18.25 -4.14
CA GLU A 305 -37.49 18.44 -5.51
C GLU A 305 -37.05 17.33 -6.48
N ARG A 306 -35.89 16.68 -6.26
CA ARG A 306 -35.42 15.56 -7.09
C ARG A 306 -35.93 14.20 -6.63
N SER A 307 -36.14 13.99 -5.33
CA SER A 307 -36.64 12.73 -4.78
C SER A 307 -38.17 12.63 -4.77
N GLY A 308 -38.88 13.75 -4.94
CA GLY A 308 -40.34 13.81 -4.85
C GLY A 308 -40.87 13.77 -3.41
N ASP A 309 -39.98 13.94 -2.42
CA ASP A 309 -40.34 13.98 -1.01
C ASP A 309 -40.82 15.39 -0.62
N ASP A 310 -41.83 15.45 0.26
CA ASP A 310 -42.40 16.71 0.76
C ASP A 310 -41.40 17.37 1.73
N TYR A 311 -40.87 18.54 1.36
CA TYR A 311 -39.87 19.26 2.16
C TYR A 311 -40.53 19.91 3.39
N ASP A 312 -40.34 19.33 4.58
CA ASP A 312 -40.70 19.99 5.84
C ASP A 312 -39.61 20.96 6.28
N GLU A 313 -39.86 22.24 6.03
CA GLU A 313 -38.99 23.37 6.36
C GLU A 313 -38.65 23.49 7.86
N LYS A 314 -39.35 22.75 8.74
CA LYS A 314 -39.13 22.78 10.20
C LYS A 314 -38.14 21.74 10.70
N THR A 315 -37.67 20.83 9.85
CA THR A 315 -36.72 19.79 10.26
C THR A 315 -35.68 19.60 9.14
N PRO A 316 -34.55 20.33 9.15
CA PRO A 316 -33.50 20.08 8.19
C PRO A 316 -32.96 18.66 8.42
N ILE A 317 -33.25 17.75 7.49
CA ILE A 317 -32.93 16.33 7.57
C ILE A 317 -31.40 16.12 7.52
N LEU A 318 -30.61 17.14 7.16
CA LEU A 318 -29.15 17.18 7.18
C LEU A 318 -28.57 18.09 8.29
N ALA A 319 -29.34 18.42 9.33
CA ALA A 319 -28.83 19.20 10.45
C ALA A 319 -27.79 18.38 11.28
N ASN A 320 -26.51 18.68 11.04
CA ASN A 320 -25.30 18.30 11.77
C ASN A 320 -24.72 16.88 11.61
N ALA A 321 -25.46 15.86 11.19
CA ALA A 321 -24.92 14.50 11.16
C ALA A 321 -23.84 14.26 10.09
N ASP A 322 -23.88 15.01 8.98
CA ASP A 322 -23.01 14.76 7.80
C ASP A 322 -21.84 15.74 7.66
N ARG A 323 -21.63 16.65 8.62
CA ARG A 323 -20.46 17.55 8.58
C ARG A 323 -19.29 16.92 9.32
N PRO A 324 -18.09 16.91 8.72
CA PRO A 324 -16.95 16.31 9.39
C PRO A 324 -16.65 17.12 10.66
N SER A 325 -16.33 16.42 11.73
CA SER A 325 -15.95 17.09 12.97
C SER A 325 -14.47 17.52 12.91
N PRO A 326 -14.04 18.57 13.64
CA PRO A 326 -12.61 18.89 13.77
C PRO A 326 -11.76 17.70 14.25
N ALA A 327 -12.36 16.83 15.05
CA ALA A 327 -11.71 15.63 15.55
C ALA A 327 -11.53 14.55 14.47
N GLU A 328 -12.44 14.46 13.50
CA GLU A 328 -12.31 13.60 12.33
C GLU A 328 -11.18 14.09 11.41
N ALA A 329 -11.14 15.39 11.12
CA ALA A 329 -10.05 15.97 10.31
C ALA A 329 -8.67 15.76 10.94
N VAL A 330 -8.53 16.02 12.25
CA VAL A 330 -7.28 15.73 12.96
C VAL A 330 -6.98 14.23 12.97
N GLY A 331 -8.01 13.38 13.08
CA GLY A 331 -7.87 11.93 12.97
C GLY A 331 -7.23 11.51 11.63
N ASP A 332 -7.75 12.02 10.52
CA ASP A 332 -7.20 11.74 9.19
C ASP A 332 -5.77 12.26 9.05
N LEU A 333 -5.47 13.44 9.60
CA LEU A 333 -4.11 14.01 9.60
C LEU A 333 -3.12 13.17 10.41
N LEU A 334 -3.56 12.60 11.53
CA LEU A 334 -2.74 11.70 12.35
C LEU A 334 -2.50 10.37 11.65
N SER A 335 -3.50 9.86 10.93
CA SER A 335 -3.34 8.69 10.07
C SER A 335 -2.29 8.97 8.99
N ASP A 336 -2.46 10.07 8.25
CA ASP A 336 -1.49 10.49 7.23
C ASP A 336 -0.08 10.66 7.79
N ALA A 337 0.08 11.14 9.03
CA ALA A 337 1.38 11.33 9.66
C ALA A 337 2.03 10.04 10.18
N PHE A 338 1.32 9.30 11.01
CA PHE A 338 1.92 8.26 11.87
C PHE A 338 1.40 6.87 11.62
N ILE A 339 0.23 6.73 11.00
CA ILE A 339 -0.55 5.51 11.15
C ILE A 339 -1.21 5.18 9.81
N HIS A 340 -0.73 4.14 9.14
CA HIS A 340 -1.54 3.42 8.15
C HIS A 340 -2.30 2.26 8.81
N PHE A 341 -2.73 2.42 10.07
CA PHE A 341 -3.91 1.73 10.53
C PHE A 341 -5.14 2.35 9.84
N GLU A 342 -5.33 2.00 8.57
CA GLU A 342 -6.71 1.72 8.15
C GLU A 342 -7.18 0.56 9.03
N MET A 343 -7.81 0.86 10.17
CA MET A 343 -8.39 -0.16 11.09
C MET A 343 -9.55 -0.95 10.47
N ALA A 344 -9.64 -1.07 9.15
CA ALA A 344 -10.82 -1.66 8.55
C ALA A 344 -10.64 -2.34 7.20
N ARG A 345 -9.46 -2.39 6.55
CA ARG A 345 -9.33 -3.09 5.26
C ARG A 345 -7.93 -3.67 5.05
N ASP A 346 -7.53 -4.66 5.87
CA ASP A 346 -6.52 -5.62 5.40
C ASP A 346 -7.20 -6.45 4.32
N ASP A 347 -7.31 -5.88 3.13
CA ASP A 347 -7.88 -6.60 2.01
C ASP A 347 -6.95 -7.79 1.73
N LEU A 348 -7.51 -8.97 1.50
CA LEU A 348 -6.71 -10.15 1.23
C LEU A 348 -6.53 -10.30 -0.27
N LEU A 349 -5.28 -10.48 -0.70
CA LEU A 349 -4.93 -10.86 -2.06
C LEU A 349 -4.44 -12.31 -2.07
N GLU A 350 -5.05 -13.12 -2.93
CA GLU A 350 -4.56 -14.45 -3.29
C GLU A 350 -4.38 -14.51 -4.81
N VAL A 351 -3.16 -14.77 -5.25
CA VAL A 351 -2.85 -14.92 -6.68
C VAL A 351 -2.40 -16.35 -6.90
N THR A 352 -2.97 -17.01 -7.90
CA THR A 352 -2.58 -18.34 -8.37
C THR A 352 -2.17 -18.26 -9.83
N LEU A 353 -0.95 -18.68 -10.14
CA LEU A 353 -0.41 -18.74 -11.49
C LEU A 353 -0.18 -20.19 -11.89
N ASP A 354 -0.75 -20.61 -13.01
CA ASP A 354 -0.46 -21.91 -13.62
C ASP A 354 0.90 -21.81 -14.35
N ALA A 355 1.94 -22.54 -13.90
CA ALA A 355 3.30 -22.43 -14.45
C ALA A 355 3.81 -23.69 -15.16
N GLU A 356 3.00 -24.76 -15.24
CA GLU A 356 3.28 -26.09 -15.87
C GLU A 356 4.46 -26.88 -15.27
N VAL A 357 5.54 -26.20 -14.90
CA VAL A 357 6.79 -26.72 -14.34
C VAL A 357 7.22 -25.83 -13.16
N GLU A 358 8.10 -26.35 -12.31
CA GLU A 358 8.61 -25.60 -11.18
C GLU A 358 9.35 -24.33 -11.65
N PRO A 359 9.03 -23.15 -11.07
CA PRO A 359 9.73 -21.91 -11.40
C PRO A 359 11.21 -21.97 -11.06
N ILE A 360 12.01 -21.35 -11.91
CA ILE A 360 13.44 -21.09 -11.68
C ILE A 360 13.60 -20.11 -10.52
N SER A 361 12.73 -19.11 -10.47
CA SER A 361 12.68 -18.10 -9.42
C SER A 361 11.22 -17.74 -9.16
N THR A 362 10.86 -17.63 -7.89
CA THR A 362 9.56 -17.09 -7.46
C THR A 362 9.66 -16.56 -6.04
N ASN A 363 8.91 -15.50 -5.74
CA ASN A 363 8.67 -15.07 -4.35
C ASN A 363 7.36 -15.63 -3.78
N GLY A 364 6.69 -16.53 -4.51
CA GLY A 364 5.50 -17.25 -4.06
C GLY A 364 5.81 -18.68 -3.62
N THR A 365 4.76 -19.44 -3.30
CA THR A 365 4.87 -20.86 -2.93
C THR A 365 4.54 -21.75 -4.12
N TRP A 366 5.46 -22.64 -4.51
CA TRP A 366 5.24 -23.65 -5.55
C TRP A 366 4.42 -24.84 -5.02
N ASN A 367 3.40 -25.24 -5.78
CA ASN A 367 2.63 -26.47 -5.57
C ASN A 367 2.88 -27.45 -6.71
N GLU A 368 3.70 -28.47 -6.45
CA GLU A 368 4.10 -29.49 -7.43
C GLU A 368 2.93 -30.33 -7.96
N ALA A 369 1.90 -30.59 -7.14
CA ALA A 369 0.78 -31.44 -7.53
C ALA A 369 -0.19 -30.71 -8.49
N GLU A 370 -0.38 -29.42 -8.26
CA GLU A 370 -1.27 -28.58 -9.08
C GLU A 370 -0.53 -27.85 -10.20
N LYS A 371 0.81 -27.84 -10.15
CA LYS A 371 1.69 -27.08 -11.05
C LYS A 371 1.39 -25.58 -11.03
N THR A 372 1.20 -25.05 -9.83
CA THR A 372 0.83 -23.65 -9.60
C THR A 372 1.78 -22.95 -8.64
N VAL A 373 1.93 -21.64 -8.82
CA VAL A 373 2.54 -20.74 -7.84
C VAL A 373 1.44 -19.96 -7.15
N THR A 374 1.48 -19.87 -5.82
CA THR A 374 0.50 -19.11 -5.03
C THR A 374 1.17 -18.03 -4.19
N TRP A 375 0.59 -16.84 -4.19
CA TRP A 375 0.89 -15.74 -3.27
C TRP A 375 -0.33 -15.45 -2.42
N LYS A 376 -0.12 -15.17 -1.12
CA LYS A 376 -1.17 -14.80 -0.18
C LYS A 376 -0.69 -13.63 0.65
N GLU A 377 -1.21 -12.46 0.37
CA GLU A 377 -0.72 -11.20 0.91
C GLU A 377 -1.86 -10.36 1.48
N GLN A 378 -1.55 -9.55 2.49
CA GLN A 378 -2.46 -8.54 3.00
C GLN A 378 -2.21 -7.25 2.23
N LEU A 379 -3.17 -6.86 1.38
CA LEU A 379 -3.16 -5.57 0.71
C LEU A 379 -3.32 -4.48 1.77
N GLY A 380 -2.25 -3.72 1.99
CA GLY A 380 -2.37 -2.42 2.66
C GLY A 380 -3.22 -1.45 1.84
N GLY A 381 -3.64 -0.36 2.48
CA GLY A 381 -4.20 0.80 1.78
C GLY A 381 -3.24 1.37 0.73
N SER A 382 -3.65 2.43 0.04
CA SER A 382 -2.94 3.01 -1.13
C SER A 382 -1.53 3.57 -0.87
N VAL A 383 -0.99 3.44 0.34
CA VAL A 383 0.21 4.16 0.83
C VAL A 383 1.30 3.20 1.36
N GLY A 384 1.11 1.89 1.19
CA GLY A 384 2.18 0.91 1.39
C GLY A 384 3.10 0.80 0.17
N LEU A 385 4.25 0.13 0.36
CA LEU A 385 4.96 -0.45 -0.77
C LEU A 385 4.01 -1.38 -1.55
N PRO A 386 4.06 -1.39 -2.89
CA PRO A 386 3.28 -2.33 -3.67
C PRO A 386 3.64 -3.76 -3.29
N ILE A 387 2.64 -4.62 -3.21
CA ILE A 387 2.87 -6.07 -3.19
C ILE A 387 3.33 -6.47 -4.58
N VAL A 388 4.43 -7.20 -4.68
CA VAL A 388 4.94 -7.70 -5.96
C VAL A 388 4.83 -9.22 -5.97
N CYS A 389 4.13 -9.78 -6.95
CA CYS A 389 4.14 -11.21 -7.25
C CYS A 389 5.02 -11.44 -8.48
N ALA A 390 6.04 -12.27 -8.36
CA ALA A 390 6.98 -12.54 -9.45
C ALA A 390 7.31 -14.03 -9.55
N ALA A 391 7.27 -14.57 -10.77
CA ALA A 391 7.70 -15.93 -11.08
C ALA A 391 8.31 -16.01 -12.49
N THR A 392 9.40 -16.76 -12.62
CA THR A 392 10.05 -17.06 -13.91
C THR A 392 10.21 -18.56 -14.04
N TRP A 393 9.76 -19.14 -15.15
CA TRP A 393 9.86 -20.58 -15.42
C TRP A 393 10.20 -20.84 -16.88
N ALA A 394 10.71 -22.04 -17.16
CA ALA A 394 11.15 -22.41 -18.50
C ALA A 394 10.69 -23.82 -18.87
N VAL A 395 9.96 -23.92 -19.98
CA VAL A 395 9.43 -25.17 -20.52
C VAL A 395 10.29 -25.59 -21.72
N PRO A 396 11.10 -26.66 -21.59
CA PRO A 396 11.94 -27.11 -22.69
C PRO A 396 11.12 -27.73 -23.81
N ASP A 397 11.49 -27.46 -25.06
CA ASP A 397 11.03 -28.26 -26.20
C ASP A 397 11.85 -29.55 -26.24
N GLU A 398 11.41 -30.55 -25.48
CA GLU A 398 12.16 -31.79 -25.36
C GLU A 398 12.30 -32.55 -26.67
N GLU A 399 11.27 -32.50 -27.53
CA GLU A 399 11.27 -33.22 -28.80
C GLU A 399 12.31 -32.61 -29.74
N GLU A 400 12.32 -31.28 -29.85
CA GLU A 400 13.21 -30.56 -30.75
C GLU A 400 14.66 -30.62 -30.26
N GLN A 401 14.89 -30.49 -28.95
CA GLN A 401 16.22 -30.67 -28.38
C GLN A 401 16.74 -32.11 -28.58
N LYS A 402 15.90 -33.14 -28.35
CA LYS A 402 16.29 -34.54 -28.60
C LYS A 402 16.59 -34.80 -30.08
N ARG A 403 15.83 -34.19 -30.99
CA ARG A 403 16.06 -34.29 -32.44
C ARG A 403 17.42 -33.69 -32.84
N ARG A 404 17.77 -32.52 -32.28
CA ARG A 404 19.01 -31.79 -32.62
C ARG A 404 20.25 -32.30 -31.90
N PHE A 405 20.12 -32.65 -30.63
CA PHE A 405 21.26 -32.93 -29.74
C PHE A 405 21.30 -34.39 -29.23
N GLY A 406 20.25 -35.17 -29.47
CA GLY A 406 20.10 -36.54 -28.94
C GLY A 406 19.57 -36.60 -27.51
N ARG A 407 19.43 -35.46 -26.83
CA ARG A 407 18.90 -35.32 -25.47
C ARG A 407 18.31 -33.93 -25.23
N THR A 408 17.60 -33.75 -24.12
CA THR A 408 17.22 -32.41 -23.63
C THR A 408 18.39 -31.82 -22.86
N LEU A 409 19.02 -30.80 -23.44
CA LEU A 409 20.23 -30.17 -22.94
C LEU A 409 19.91 -28.96 -22.07
N LEU A 410 19.00 -28.09 -22.51
CA LEU A 410 18.63 -26.86 -21.82
C LEU A 410 17.33 -27.06 -21.04
N ARG A 411 17.39 -26.83 -19.72
CA ARG A 411 16.26 -26.82 -18.78
C ARG A 411 16.44 -25.69 -17.77
N GLY A 412 15.35 -25.27 -17.13
CA GLY A 412 15.39 -24.30 -16.04
C GLY A 412 16.22 -23.06 -16.38
N GLU A 413 17.14 -22.68 -15.48
CA GLU A 413 17.99 -21.49 -15.61
C GLU A 413 18.77 -21.44 -16.93
N LYS A 414 19.30 -22.57 -17.41
CA LYS A 414 20.06 -22.60 -18.67
C LYS A 414 19.20 -22.36 -19.91
N LEU A 415 17.94 -22.77 -19.88
CA LEU A 415 16.98 -22.41 -20.92
C LEU A 415 16.58 -20.93 -20.83
N ALA A 416 16.43 -20.38 -19.62
CA ALA A 416 16.21 -18.95 -19.40
C ALA A 416 17.37 -18.09 -19.93
N GLU A 417 18.61 -18.41 -19.58
CA GLU A 417 19.81 -17.74 -20.08
C GLU A 417 19.88 -17.78 -21.61
N TYR A 418 19.59 -18.93 -22.21
CA TYR A 418 19.54 -19.10 -23.66
C TYR A 418 18.45 -18.26 -24.32
N ALA A 419 17.23 -18.23 -23.77
CA ALA A 419 16.14 -17.45 -24.33
C ALA A 419 16.39 -15.95 -24.25
N MET A 420 16.92 -15.46 -23.13
CA MET A 420 17.33 -14.06 -23.00
C MET A 420 18.46 -13.71 -23.99
N TRP A 421 19.39 -14.64 -24.23
CA TRP A 421 20.39 -14.46 -25.27
C TRP A 421 19.76 -14.36 -26.66
N CYS A 422 18.80 -15.24 -27.02
CA CYS A 422 18.07 -15.17 -28.28
C CYS A 422 17.34 -13.84 -28.45
N GLU A 423 16.66 -13.34 -27.41
CA GLU A 423 15.93 -12.07 -27.44
C GLU A 423 16.85 -10.86 -27.64
N SER A 424 18.13 -10.96 -27.25
CA SER A 424 19.12 -9.91 -27.46
C SER A 424 19.64 -9.80 -28.91
N LEU A 425 19.31 -10.77 -29.77
CA LEU A 425 19.75 -10.81 -31.16
C LEU A 425 18.88 -9.91 -32.05
N SER A 426 19.50 -9.28 -33.04
CA SER A 426 18.73 -8.71 -34.15
C SER A 426 18.14 -9.81 -35.03
N GLU A 427 17.12 -9.47 -35.83
CA GLU A 427 16.46 -10.41 -36.75
C GLU A 427 17.47 -11.17 -37.64
N LYS A 428 18.47 -10.47 -38.20
CA LYS A 428 19.52 -11.09 -39.04
C LYS A 428 20.45 -12.03 -38.28
N GLU A 429 20.63 -11.80 -36.98
CA GLU A 429 21.49 -12.61 -36.12
C GLU A 429 20.76 -13.85 -35.64
N ALA A 430 19.47 -13.70 -35.30
CA ALA A 430 18.59 -14.82 -35.04
C ALA A 430 18.52 -15.76 -36.25
N GLU A 431 18.35 -15.24 -37.48
CA GLU A 431 18.38 -16.04 -38.70
C GLU A 431 19.70 -16.80 -38.92
N GLN A 432 20.84 -16.19 -38.57
CA GLN A 432 22.15 -16.85 -38.66
C GLN A 432 22.23 -18.01 -37.66
N TRP A 433 21.79 -17.78 -36.44
CA TRP A 433 21.76 -18.78 -35.40
C TRP A 433 20.79 -19.93 -35.73
N ASP A 434 19.61 -19.64 -36.26
CA ASP A 434 18.63 -20.65 -36.67
C ASP A 434 19.18 -21.57 -37.75
N LYS A 435 19.98 -21.05 -38.69
CA LYS A 435 20.68 -21.86 -39.71
C LYS A 435 21.68 -22.82 -39.08
N VAL A 436 22.44 -22.36 -38.07
CA VAL A 436 23.39 -23.21 -37.33
C VAL A 436 22.64 -24.31 -36.61
N LEU A 437 21.59 -23.96 -35.88
CA LEU A 437 20.75 -24.94 -35.20
C LEU A 437 20.16 -25.96 -36.17
N ALA A 438 19.66 -25.52 -37.33
CA ALA A 438 19.10 -26.40 -38.37
C ALA A 438 20.10 -27.44 -38.89
N GLY A 439 21.40 -27.14 -38.83
CA GLY A 439 22.48 -28.07 -39.13
C GLY A 439 22.85 -29.04 -38.00
N CYS A 440 22.29 -28.90 -36.80
CA CYS A 440 22.52 -29.82 -35.69
C CYS A 440 21.57 -31.03 -35.77
N ASN A 441 22.14 -32.24 -35.80
CA ASN A 441 21.40 -33.50 -35.74
C ASN A 441 21.96 -34.43 -34.65
N ALA A 442 21.07 -35.20 -34.02
CA ALA A 442 21.47 -36.24 -33.07
C ALA A 442 22.45 -37.25 -33.70
N GLY A 443 23.57 -37.51 -33.00
CA GLY A 443 24.58 -38.47 -33.43
C GLY A 443 25.65 -37.94 -34.40
N GLU A 444 25.43 -36.78 -35.03
CA GLU A 444 26.48 -36.01 -35.70
C GLU A 444 27.23 -35.14 -34.67
N SER A 445 28.42 -34.63 -35.01
CA SER A 445 29.20 -33.75 -34.13
C SER A 445 28.58 -32.35 -34.05
N TRP A 446 27.31 -32.23 -33.62
CA TRP A 446 26.62 -30.94 -33.43
C TRP A 446 27.44 -29.95 -32.59
N THR A 447 28.26 -30.47 -31.67
CA THR A 447 29.21 -29.67 -30.88
C THR A 447 30.24 -28.94 -31.75
N GLU A 448 30.73 -29.53 -32.84
CA GLU A 448 31.64 -28.89 -33.79
C GLU A 448 30.90 -27.79 -34.58
N THR A 449 29.66 -28.06 -34.99
CA THR A 449 28.79 -27.07 -35.63
C THR A 449 28.61 -25.84 -34.74
N VAL A 450 28.25 -26.03 -33.47
CA VAL A 450 28.10 -24.92 -32.50
C VAL A 450 29.44 -24.23 -32.22
N LYS A 451 30.54 -24.97 -32.06
CA LYS A 451 31.88 -24.38 -31.81
C LYS A 451 32.36 -23.48 -32.93
N SER A 452 32.06 -23.84 -34.17
CA SER A 452 32.44 -23.08 -35.36
C SER A 452 31.54 -21.87 -35.64
N PHE A 453 30.45 -21.68 -34.89
CA PHE A 453 29.57 -20.54 -35.07
C PHE A 453 30.28 -19.21 -34.79
N GLN A 454 30.11 -18.29 -35.73
CA GLN A 454 30.47 -16.88 -35.62
C GLN A 454 29.38 -16.06 -36.33
N PHE A 455 29.08 -14.87 -35.81
CA PHE A 455 28.25 -13.92 -36.54
C PHE A 455 29.00 -13.37 -37.75
N ALA A 456 28.27 -13.04 -38.82
CA ALA A 456 28.85 -12.46 -40.03
C ALA A 456 29.51 -11.09 -39.79
N GLU A 457 29.07 -10.36 -38.76
CA GLU A 457 29.70 -9.12 -38.34
C GLU A 457 30.72 -9.38 -37.23
N GLU A 458 32.00 -9.21 -37.54
CA GLU A 458 33.10 -9.44 -36.62
C GLU A 458 33.36 -8.20 -35.75
N THR A 459 32.60 -8.07 -34.66
CA THR A 459 32.90 -7.09 -33.59
C THR A 459 33.15 -7.81 -32.26
N PRO A 460 33.93 -7.22 -31.33
CA PRO A 460 34.18 -7.82 -30.02
C PRO A 460 32.90 -8.14 -29.24
N ALA A 461 31.85 -7.32 -29.38
CA ALA A 461 30.55 -7.57 -28.74
C ALA A 461 29.86 -8.82 -29.32
N ARG A 462 29.94 -9.04 -30.63
CA ARG A 462 29.35 -10.21 -31.28
C ARG A 462 30.15 -11.48 -31.04
N GLU A 463 31.48 -11.39 -30.95
CA GLU A 463 32.32 -12.51 -30.52
C GLU A 463 31.93 -12.97 -29.10
N LEU A 464 31.75 -12.02 -28.17
CA LEU A 464 31.31 -12.33 -26.80
C LEU A 464 29.94 -13.02 -26.76
N LEU A 465 28.97 -12.55 -27.56
CA LEU A 465 27.64 -13.17 -27.65
C LEU A 465 27.71 -14.57 -28.27
N ALA A 466 28.50 -14.77 -29.32
CA ALA A 466 28.70 -16.10 -29.91
C ALA A 466 29.36 -17.06 -28.91
N ASP A 467 30.32 -16.58 -28.13
CA ASP A 467 30.99 -17.38 -27.11
C ASP A 467 30.10 -17.68 -25.89
N GLN A 468 29.12 -16.82 -25.59
CA GLN A 468 28.12 -17.09 -24.56
C GLN A 468 27.26 -18.30 -24.93
N VAL A 469 26.67 -18.34 -26.13
CA VAL A 469 25.81 -19.47 -26.54
C VAL A 469 26.60 -20.78 -26.69
N LYS A 470 27.87 -20.70 -27.14
CA LYS A 470 28.77 -21.87 -27.17
C LYS A 470 28.96 -22.45 -25.77
N ARG A 471 29.23 -21.60 -24.77
CA ARG A 471 29.39 -22.04 -23.38
C ARG A 471 28.09 -22.65 -22.85
N LEU A 472 26.95 -22.00 -23.06
CA LEU A 472 25.64 -22.50 -22.63
C LEU A 472 25.34 -23.91 -23.14
N LEU A 473 25.66 -24.21 -24.40
CA LEU A 473 25.37 -25.53 -24.97
C LEU A 473 26.47 -26.57 -24.71
N ILE A 474 27.74 -26.18 -24.74
CA ILE A 474 28.85 -27.13 -24.67
C ILE A 474 29.23 -27.47 -23.23
N GLU A 475 29.18 -26.52 -22.30
CA GLU A 475 29.55 -26.78 -20.90
C GLU A 475 28.53 -27.70 -20.22
N VAL A 476 27.24 -27.53 -20.52
CA VAL A 476 26.18 -28.42 -20.05
C VAL A 476 26.40 -29.85 -20.55
N GLU A 477 26.87 -30.03 -21.79
CA GLU A 477 27.18 -31.34 -22.35
C GLU A 477 28.29 -32.06 -21.55
N VAL A 478 29.29 -31.31 -21.06
CA VAL A 478 30.45 -31.83 -20.31
C VAL A 478 30.10 -32.15 -18.86
N GLN A 479 29.24 -31.36 -18.21
CA GLN A 479 28.89 -31.57 -16.79
C GLN A 479 28.03 -32.82 -16.54
N GLU A 480 27.28 -33.28 -17.55
CA GLU A 480 26.39 -34.44 -17.43
C GLU A 480 27.02 -35.78 -17.92
N LYS A 481 28.29 -35.77 -18.34
CA LYS A 481 29.07 -36.99 -18.68
C LYS A 481 30.02 -37.33 -17.54
#